data_AF-A0A3C1SAB6-F1
#
_entry.id   AF-A0A3C1SAB6-F1
#
_cell.length_a   1.000
_cell.length_b   1.000
_cell.length_c   1.000
_cell.angle_alpha   90.00
_cell.angle_beta   90.00
_cell.angle_gamma   90.00
#
_symmetry.space_group_name_H-M   'P 1'
#
loop_
_entity.id
_entity.type
_entity.pdbx_description
1 polymer ?
#
loop_
_entity_poly.entity_id
_entity_poly.type
_entity_poly.pdbx_seq_one_letter_code
_entity_poly.pdbx_strand_id
1 'polypeptide(L)'
;MKIVLDSNILFSAMISGKDVYLDIFRASEIYVPDFIFAELSKYQEEIIKRTKLKEQFASFVRDLFSEITVIPNRKVMKKLRNYAET
;
A
#
# COMPACT_ATOMS: atom_id res chain seq x y z
N MET A 1 1.47 -16.66 -2.89
CA MET A 1 0.02 -16.37 -2.82
C MET A 1 -0.20 -14.98 -3.39
N LYS A 2 -1.32 -14.72 -4.08
CA LYS A 2 -1.65 -13.38 -4.59
C LYS A 2 -2.55 -12.66 -3.59
N ILE A 3 -2.16 -11.47 -3.17
CA ILE A 3 -2.87 -10.70 -2.15
C ILE A 3 -3.11 -9.29 -2.67
N VAL A 4 -4.36 -8.85 -2.59
CA VAL A 4 -4.70 -7.43 -2.78
C VAL A 4 -4.77 -6.78 -1.42
N LEU A 5 -4.00 -5.72 -1.20
CA LEU A 5 -3.99 -4.99 0.06
C LEU A 5 -4.76 -3.69 -0.04
N ASP A 6 -5.43 -3.36 1.06
CA ASP A 6 -5.97 -2.04 1.31
C ASP A 6 -4.88 -1.10 1.86
N SER A 7 -5.09 0.20 1.72
CA SER A 7 -4.15 1.23 2.17
C SER A 7 -3.88 1.20 3.66
N ASN A 8 -4.89 0.87 4.46
CA ASN A 8 -4.77 0.76 5.91
C ASN A 8 -3.76 -0.29 6.36
N ILE A 9 -3.58 -1.37 5.59
CA ILE A 9 -2.57 -2.39 5.88
C ILE A 9 -1.17 -1.83 5.63
N LEU A 10 -0.99 -1.09 4.53
CA LEU A 10 0.27 -0.43 4.21
C LEU A 10 0.61 0.65 5.25
N PHE A 11 -0.38 1.42 5.71
CA PHE A 11 -0.21 2.40 6.78
C PHE A 11 0.18 1.73 8.09
N SER A 12 -0.46 0.61 8.43
CA SER A 12 -0.12 -0.18 9.62
C SER A 12 1.32 -0.70 9.56
N ALA A 13 1.76 -1.16 8.39
CA ALA A 13 3.14 -1.59 8.17
C ALA A 13 4.12 -0.43 8.42
N MET A 14 3.92 0.71 7.76
CA MET A 14 4.76 1.90 7.88
C MET A 14 4.80 2.51 9.30
N ILE A 15 3.64 2.57 9.98
CA ILE A 15 3.55 3.09 11.34
C ILE A 15 4.24 2.14 12.32
N SER A 16 4.03 0.83 12.17
CA SER A 16 4.59 -0.16 13.09
C SER A 16 6.08 -0.39 12.91
N GLY A 17 6.57 -0.31 11.66
CA GLY A 17 7.97 -0.57 11.32
C GLY A 17 8.46 -1.98 11.61
N LYS A 18 7.55 -2.96 11.67
CA LYS A 18 7.91 -4.35 12.01
C LYS A 18 8.33 -5.13 10.77
N ASP A 19 9.46 -5.83 10.86
CA ASP A 19 10.01 -6.65 9.78
C ASP A 19 9.06 -7.76 9.29
N VAL A 20 8.14 -8.22 10.16
CA VAL A 20 7.12 -9.21 9.78
C VAL A 20 6.29 -8.79 8.56
N TYR A 21 6.08 -7.47 8.36
CA TYR A 21 5.40 -7.00 7.15
C TYR A 21 6.26 -7.21 5.90
N LEU A 22 7.56 -6.95 5.97
CA LEU A 22 8.49 -7.24 4.88
C LEU A 22 8.55 -8.73 4.58
N ASP A 23 8.59 -9.58 5.62
CA ASP A 23 8.60 -11.03 5.44
C ASP A 23 7.33 -11.52 4.73
N ILE A 24 6.16 -11.02 5.12
CA ILE A 24 4.88 -11.35 4.46
C ILE A 24 4.86 -10.88 3.00
N PHE A 25 5.35 -9.66 2.75
CA PHE A 25 5.34 -9.06 1.41
C PHE A 25 6.30 -9.80 0.48
N ARG A 26 7.50 -10.16 0.96
CA ARG A 26 8.47 -10.97 0.20
C ARG A 26 7.97 -12.39 -0.08
N ALA A 27 7.16 -12.96 0.81
CA ALA A 27 6.59 -14.29 0.65
C ALA A 27 5.36 -14.33 -0.29
N SER A 28 4.86 -13.18 -0.74
CA SER A 28 3.60 -13.08 -1.48
C SER A 28 3.69 -12.13 -2.67
N GLU A 29 2.82 -12.32 -3.66
CA GLU A 29 2.65 -11.33 -4.72
C GLU A 29 1.63 -10.28 -4.25
N ILE A 30 2.12 -9.11 -3.83
CA ILE A 30 1.30 -8.04 -3.28
C ILE A 30 0.84 -7.08 -4.38
N TYR A 31 -0.46 -6.81 -4.41
CA TYR A 31 -1.09 -5.86 -5.32
C TYR A 31 -1.81 -4.77 -4.54
N VAL A 32 -1.66 -3.52 -4.97
CA VAL A 32 -2.41 -2.38 -4.43
C VAL A 32 -3.02 -1.55 -5.57
N PRO A 33 -4.20 -0.96 -5.39
CA PRO A 33 -4.72 0.01 -6.34
C PRO A 33 -3.90 1.31 -6.38
N ASP A 34 -3.87 2.00 -7.52
CA ASP A 34 -3.16 3.29 -7.69
C ASP A 34 -3.66 4.44 -6.81
N PHE A 35 -4.89 4.37 -6.27
CA PHE A 35 -5.40 5.37 -5.32
C PHE A 35 -4.59 5.42 -4.02
N ILE A 36 -3.77 4.41 -3.74
CA ILE A 36 -2.86 4.38 -2.59
C ILE A 36 -2.00 5.64 -2.51
N PHE A 37 -1.58 6.19 -3.66
CA PHE A 37 -0.77 7.40 -3.71
C PHE A 37 -1.53 8.65 -3.25
N ALA A 38 -2.83 8.73 -3.54
CA ALA A 38 -3.66 9.83 -3.06
C ALA A 38 -3.84 9.77 -1.53
N GLU A 39 -4.03 8.57 -0.98
CA GLU A 39 -4.15 8.40 0.46
C GLU A 39 -2.82 8.61 1.20
N LEU A 40 -1.70 8.15 0.64
CA LEU A 40 -0.37 8.44 1.18
C LEU A 40 -0.11 9.94 1.27
N SER A 41 -0.46 10.70 0.22
CA SER A 41 -0.36 12.16 0.23
C SER A 41 -1.21 12.78 1.35
N LYS A 42 -2.43 12.27 1.54
CA LYS A 42 -3.36 12.74 2.58
C LYS A 42 -2.88 12.43 4.01
N TYR A 43 -2.28 11.27 4.23
CA TYR A 43 -1.92 10.78 5.58
C TYR A 43 -0.42 10.82 5.89
N GLN A 44 0.41 11.34 4.97
CA GLN A 44 1.87 11.45 5.10
C GLN A 44 2.31 11.95 6.47
N GLU A 45 1.81 13.12 6.89
CA GLU A 45 2.24 13.76 8.13
C GLU A 45 1.90 12.90 9.35
N GLU A 46 0.72 12.28 9.35
CA GLU A 46 0.28 11.44 10.45
C GLU A 46 1.07 10.13 10.53
N ILE A 47 1.43 9.54 9.38
CA ILE A 47 2.28 8.35 9.31
C ILE A 47 3.68 8.67 9.84
N ILE A 48 4.28 9.79 9.43
CA ILE A 48 5.60 10.23 9.90
C ILE A 48 5.56 10.57 11.40
N LYS A 49 4.46 11.16 11.89
CA LYS A 49 4.30 11.48 13.31
C LYS A 49 4.12 10.23 14.18
N ARG A 50 3.42 9.21 13.67
CA ARG A 50 3.09 7.99 14.43
C ARG A 50 4.07 6.85 14.25
N THR A 51 4.94 6.89 13.25
CA THR A 51 5.86 5.79 12.99
C THR A 51 6.80 5.54 14.17
N LYS A 52 7.05 4.26 14.43
CA LYS A 52 8.02 3.81 15.43
C LYS A 52 9.46 3.84 14.90
N LEU A 53 9.64 3.99 13.59
CA LEU A 53 10.94 4.13 12.95
C LEU A 53 11.25 5.60 12.73
N LYS A 54 12.40 6.08 13.23
CA LYS A 54 12.84 7.45 12.98
C LYS A 54 13.79 7.50 11.79
N GLU A 55 15.03 7.07 11.99
CA GLU A 55 16.09 7.17 10.99
C GLU A 55 15.93 6.16 9.85
N GLN A 56 15.36 4.99 10.14
CA GLN A 56 15.21 3.87 9.20
C GLN A 56 13.88 3.88 8.44
N PHE A 57 13.03 4.88 8.67
CA PHE A 57 11.70 4.91 8.06
C PHE A 57 11.79 4.94 6.53
N ALA A 58 12.68 5.77 5.97
CA ALA A 58 12.82 5.92 4.53
C ALA A 58 13.33 4.64 3.85
N SER A 59 14.25 3.90 4.47
CA SER A 59 14.71 2.61 3.95
C SER A 59 13.60 1.56 4.07
N PHE A 60 12.92 1.49 5.21
CA PHE A 60 11.82 0.55 5.42
C PHE A 60 10.67 0.75 4.42
N VAL A 61 10.28 2.00 4.17
CA VAL A 61 9.27 2.32 3.16
C VAL A 61 9.74 1.90 1.77
N ARG A 62 11.00 2.18 1.41
CA ARG A 62 11.55 1.77 0.12
C ARG A 62 11.47 0.25 -0.08
N ASP A 63 11.85 -0.51 0.95
CA ASP A 63 11.81 -1.98 0.93
C ASP A 63 10.37 -2.50 0.88
N LEU A 64 9.42 -1.86 1.56
CA LEU A 64 8.01 -2.20 1.43
C LEU A 64 7.51 -2.01 -0.01
N PHE A 65 7.81 -0.85 -0.61
CA PHE A 65 7.33 -0.52 -1.95
C PHE A 65 8.02 -1.32 -3.06
N SER A 66 9.22 -1.85 -2.84
CA SER A 66 9.86 -2.75 -3.82
C SER A 66 9.13 -4.08 -4.00
N GLU A 67 8.38 -4.51 -2.98
CA GLU A 67 7.63 -5.77 -3.00
C GLU A 67 6.18 -5.61 -3.49
N ILE A 68 5.74 -4.40 -3.83
CA ILE A 68 4.34 -4.10 -4.18
C ILE A 68 4.19 -3.84 -5.67
N THR A 69 3.20 -4.47 -6.29
CA THR A 69 2.74 -4.15 -7.64
C THR A 69 1.53 -3.22 -7.60
N VAL A 70 1.66 -2.02 -8.17
CA VAL A 70 0.54 -1.06 -8.25
C VAL A 70 -0.32 -1.32 -9.48
N ILE A 71 -1.63 -1.47 -9.28
CA ILE A 71 -2.62 -1.73 -10.32
C ILE A 71 -3.40 -0.44 -10.64
N PRO A 72 -3.32 0.06 -11.89
CA PRO A 72 -4.06 1.25 -12.29
C PRO A 72 -5.58 1.03 -12.27
N ASN A 73 -6.30 1.87 -11.53
CA ASN A 73 -7.75 1.71 -11.31
C ASN A 73 -8.59 2.15 -12.53
N ARG A 74 -7.95 2.73 -13.57
CA ARG A 74 -8.60 3.12 -14.84
C ARG A 74 -9.31 1.97 -15.56
N LYS A 75 -8.97 0.71 -15.29
CA LYS A 75 -9.61 -0.46 -15.93
C LYS A 75 -10.87 -0.96 -15.19
N VAL A 76 -10.97 -0.77 -13.87
CA VAL A 76 -12.11 -1.25 -13.07
C VAL A 76 -13.35 -0.40 -13.33
N MET A 77 -13.17 0.92 -13.43
CA MET A 77 -14.26 1.88 -13.64
C MET A 77 -15.00 1.67 -14.97
N LYS A 78 -14.29 1.25 -16.03
CA LYS A 78 -14.91 0.92 -17.33
C LYS A 78 -15.84 -0.29 -17.24
N LYS A 79 -15.49 -1.29 -16.42
CA LYS A 79 -16.26 -2.52 -16.31
C LYS A 79 -17.53 -2.32 -15.46
N LEU A 80 -17.43 -1.57 -14.35
CA LEU A 80 -18.57 -1.26 -13.48
C LEU A 80 -19.60 -0.34 -14.14
N ARG A 81 -19.18 0.60 -14.98
CA ARG A 81 -20.10 1.44 -15.76
C ARG A 81 -21.02 0.62 -16.68
N ASN A 82 -20.49 -0.43 -17.31
CA ASN A 82 -21.29 -1.31 -18.17
C ASN A 82 -22.34 -2.12 -17.39
N TYR A 83 -22.14 -2.37 -16.09
CA TYR A 83 -23.12 -3.04 -15.22
C TYR A 83 -24.16 -2.08 -14.62
N ALA A 84 -23.87 -0.78 -14.58
CA ALA A 84 -24.82 0.24 -14.09
C ALA A 84 -25.72 0.80 -15.20
N GLU A 85 -25.37 0.57 -16.47
CA GLU A 85 -26.14 0.94 -17.66
C GLU A 85 -26.95 -0.25 -18.25
N THR A 86 -27.07 -1.37 -17.52
CA THR A 86 -27.96 -2.52 -17.82
C THR A 86 -29.00 -2.69 -16.72
#